data_AF-A0A9D7YYX0-F1
#
_entry.id   AF-A0A9D7YYX0-F1
#
_cell.length_a   1.000
_cell.length_b   1.000
_cell.length_c   1.000
_cell.angle_alpha   90.00
_cell.angle_beta   90.00
_cell.angle_gamma   90.00
#
_symmetry.space_group_name_H-M   'P 1'
#
loop_
_entity.id
_entity.type
_entity.pdbx_description
1 polymer ?
#
loop_
_entity_poly.entity_id
_entity_poly.type
_entity_poly.pdbx_seq_one_letter_code
_entity_poly.pdbx_strand_id
1 'polypeptide(L)'
;MSKIMKTSKRYLLSAIAVTIVLGLSSCNSNSTTNNVDSQTPSPTTTPNTTLSPEPITTPTNTPSSRTSSQIPSVAQLREKSPNQESTGENTPSSSTSKAANTKTTDVTIYTSDVQCQELVPEKISVLAEEPVTNAVGKIIEKRDTSDFSLSGYRVNVKNGVATVDLRISPESKRQIASLSSCEQFALFGSLRKTLTSNAAWNIKEVRFTERGQDIVL
;
A
#
# COMPACT_ATOMS: atom_id res chain seq x y z
N MET A 1 -44.92 -33.34 40.03
CA MET A 1 -45.56 -33.44 38.70
C MET A 1 -44.57 -32.92 37.67
N SER A 2 -44.01 -33.84 36.89
CA SER A 2 -42.93 -33.61 35.94
C SER A 2 -43.50 -33.22 34.57
N LYS A 3 -42.89 -32.24 33.88
CA LYS A 3 -42.96 -32.21 32.41
C LYS A 3 -41.60 -31.84 31.82
N ILE A 4 -40.85 -32.89 31.53
CA ILE A 4 -39.67 -32.89 30.66
C ILE A 4 -40.19 -32.81 29.23
N MET A 5 -39.80 -31.78 28.47
CA MET A 5 -40.00 -31.77 27.02
C MET A 5 -38.70 -32.17 26.33
N LYS A 6 -38.75 -33.33 25.66
CA LYS A 6 -37.70 -33.95 24.86
C LYS A 6 -37.93 -33.64 23.37
N THR A 7 -36.82 -33.40 22.65
CA THR A 7 -36.51 -33.70 21.23
C THR A 7 -37.36 -33.11 20.09
N SER A 8 -36.68 -32.50 19.11
CA SER A 8 -36.27 -33.21 17.87
C SER A 8 -35.40 -32.33 16.96
N LYS A 9 -34.15 -32.75 16.72
CA LYS A 9 -33.32 -32.27 15.61
C LYS A 9 -33.86 -32.89 14.31
N ARG A 10 -34.22 -32.08 13.33
CA ARG A 10 -34.51 -32.55 11.97
C ARG A 10 -33.31 -32.23 11.08
N TYR A 11 -32.53 -33.27 10.77
CA TYR A 11 -31.59 -33.28 9.67
C TYR A 11 -32.40 -33.42 8.38
N LEU A 12 -32.36 -32.40 7.52
CA LEU A 12 -32.79 -32.53 6.13
C LEU A 12 -31.53 -32.62 5.26
N LEU A 13 -31.17 -33.86 4.93
CA LEU A 13 -30.29 -34.21 3.82
C LEU A 13 -31.01 -33.81 2.53
N SER A 14 -30.59 -32.72 1.89
CA SER A 14 -31.00 -32.45 0.51
C SER A 14 -29.95 -33.04 -0.42
N ALA A 15 -30.42 -34.00 -1.22
CA ALA A 15 -29.63 -34.74 -2.18
C ALA A 15 -29.11 -33.85 -3.33
N ILE A 16 -28.00 -34.31 -3.88
CA ILE A 16 -27.16 -33.73 -4.92
C ILE A 16 -27.86 -33.80 -6.29
N ALA A 17 -27.76 -32.72 -7.07
CA ALA A 17 -27.88 -32.77 -8.53
C ALA A 17 -26.63 -32.10 -9.13
N VAL A 18 -25.68 -32.93 -9.56
CA VAL A 18 -24.49 -32.56 -10.31
C VAL A 18 -24.81 -32.72 -11.79
N THR A 19 -24.83 -31.62 -12.54
CA THR A 19 -24.88 -31.63 -14.01
C THR A 19 -23.48 -31.34 -14.54
N ILE A 20 -22.80 -32.39 -14.98
CA ILE A 20 -21.53 -32.32 -15.73
C ILE A 20 -21.89 -32.07 -17.19
N VAL A 21 -21.47 -30.92 -17.73
CA VAL A 21 -21.47 -30.68 -19.18
C VAL A 21 -20.08 -31.05 -19.70
N LEU A 22 -20.01 -32.17 -20.44
CA LEU A 22 -18.84 -32.58 -21.21
C LEU A 22 -18.84 -31.82 -22.54
N GLY A 23 -17.96 -30.83 -22.67
CA GLY A 23 -17.61 -30.22 -23.95
C GLY A 23 -16.44 -30.96 -24.58
N LEU A 24 -16.72 -31.87 -25.52
CA LEU A 24 -15.75 -32.44 -26.44
C LEU A 24 -15.87 -31.70 -27.78
N SER A 25 -14.88 -30.86 -28.12
CA SER A 25 -14.65 -30.46 -29.51
C SER A 25 -13.30 -31.00 -29.95
N SER A 26 -13.37 -31.93 -30.91
CA SER A 26 -12.26 -32.65 -31.51
C SER A 26 -11.47 -31.82 -32.51
N CYS A 27 -10.17 -32.12 -32.50
CA CYS A 27 -9.11 -32.09 -33.51
C CYS A 27 -9.41 -31.64 -34.96
N ASN A 28 -8.46 -30.93 -35.57
CA ASN A 28 -7.87 -31.36 -36.84
C ASN A 28 -6.36 -31.09 -36.87
N SER A 29 -5.57 -32.08 -37.28
CA SER A 29 -4.11 -32.02 -37.33
C SER A 29 -3.59 -32.17 -38.76
N ASN A 30 -2.60 -31.33 -39.08
CA ASN A 30 -1.42 -31.57 -39.92
C ASN A 30 -1.52 -31.60 -41.47
N SER A 31 -0.63 -30.82 -42.12
CA SER A 31 0.28 -31.37 -43.14
C SER A 31 1.57 -30.54 -43.27
N THR A 32 2.61 -31.23 -43.71
CA THR A 32 4.04 -30.89 -43.70
C THR A 32 4.51 -30.45 -45.10
N THR A 33 5.55 -29.59 -45.15
CA THR A 33 6.58 -29.37 -46.21
C THR A 33 6.24 -28.83 -47.62
N ASN A 34 6.92 -27.72 -47.95
CA ASN A 34 7.72 -27.37 -49.16
C ASN A 34 7.21 -27.63 -50.61
N ASN A 35 7.07 -26.49 -51.31
CA ASN A 35 7.62 -26.10 -52.64
C ASN A 35 6.91 -26.47 -53.98
N VAL A 36 6.99 -25.47 -54.88
CA VAL A 36 6.95 -25.38 -56.36
C VAL A 36 5.62 -25.18 -57.14
N ASP A 37 5.59 -24.01 -57.80
CA ASP A 37 5.00 -23.59 -59.09
C ASP A 37 3.50 -23.44 -59.41
N SER A 38 3.24 -22.24 -59.97
CA SER A 38 2.38 -21.92 -61.14
C SER A 38 0.85 -21.88 -60.99
N GLN A 39 0.28 -20.67 -60.86
CA GLN A 39 -0.23 -19.84 -61.99
C GLN A 39 -1.25 -18.79 -61.50
N THR A 40 -1.01 -17.53 -61.90
CA THR A 40 -1.87 -16.33 -61.76
C THR A 40 -2.99 -16.38 -62.83
N PRO A 41 -4.20 -15.82 -62.57
CA PRO A 41 -4.45 -14.41 -62.92
C PRO A 41 -5.17 -13.61 -61.81
N SER A 42 -4.77 -12.34 -61.69
CA SER A 42 -5.42 -11.28 -60.90
C SER A 42 -6.60 -10.68 -61.71
N PRO A 43 -7.53 -9.91 -61.09
CA PRO A 43 -7.25 -8.48 -61.02
C PRO A 43 -7.80 -7.71 -59.80
N THR A 44 -7.09 -6.61 -59.51
CA THR A 44 -7.56 -5.30 -59.02
C THR A 44 -8.07 -5.15 -57.57
N THR A 45 -7.25 -4.52 -56.72
CA THR A 45 -7.62 -3.25 -56.06
C THR A 45 -6.38 -2.42 -55.66
N THR A 46 -6.54 -1.12 -55.82
CA THR A 46 -5.64 0.05 -55.76
C THR A 46 -4.75 0.20 -54.51
N PRO A 47 -3.50 0.69 -54.65
CA PRO A 47 -2.65 1.12 -53.53
C PRO A 47 -2.83 2.62 -53.22
N ASN A 48 -3.15 2.97 -51.97
CA ASN A 48 -2.99 4.33 -51.49
C ASN A 48 -1.58 4.51 -50.92
N THR A 49 -0.74 5.17 -51.71
CA THR A 49 0.50 5.80 -51.27
C THR A 49 0.14 7.04 -50.44
N THR A 50 0.61 7.12 -49.21
CA THR A 50 0.75 8.41 -48.52
C THR A 50 2.13 8.43 -47.87
N LEU A 51 2.92 9.38 -48.36
CA LEU A 51 4.32 9.60 -48.06
C LEU A 51 4.48 10.06 -46.60
N SER A 52 5.33 9.34 -45.88
CA SER A 52 5.93 9.75 -44.61
C SER A 52 6.92 10.90 -44.87
N PRO A 53 6.89 12.01 -44.11
CA PRO A 53 7.98 12.97 -44.14
C PRO A 53 9.14 12.49 -43.24
N GLU A 54 10.36 12.70 -43.73
CA GLU A 54 11.63 12.43 -43.06
C GLU A 54 11.80 13.24 -41.76
N PRO A 55 12.54 12.73 -40.77
CA PRO A 55 12.98 13.52 -39.63
C PRO A 55 14.18 14.41 -39.99
N ILE A 56 14.00 15.73 -39.88
CA ILE A 56 15.07 16.74 -39.94
C ILE A 56 15.91 16.62 -38.65
N THR A 57 17.12 16.11 -38.74
CA THR A 57 18.13 16.22 -37.68
C THR A 57 18.83 17.58 -37.78
N THR A 58 18.44 18.49 -36.88
CA THR A 58 19.19 19.73 -36.63
C THR A 58 20.13 19.50 -35.45
N PRO A 59 21.43 19.86 -35.53
CA PRO A 59 22.35 19.74 -34.41
C PRO A 59 22.15 20.93 -33.45
N THR A 60 21.48 20.70 -32.33
CA THR A 60 21.44 21.66 -31.22
C THR A 60 22.67 21.46 -30.35
N ASN A 61 23.66 22.33 -30.56
CA ASN A 61 24.74 22.57 -29.63
C ASN A 61 24.17 23.27 -28.38
N THR A 62 24.10 22.56 -27.25
CA THR A 62 23.88 23.18 -25.93
C THR A 62 25.12 22.94 -25.06
N PRO A 63 25.88 23.99 -24.73
CA PRO A 63 26.99 23.89 -23.78
C PRO A 63 26.46 23.62 -22.37
N SER A 64 26.96 22.55 -21.76
CA SER A 64 26.96 22.38 -20.31
C SER A 64 27.84 23.44 -19.67
N SER A 65 27.30 24.24 -18.76
CA SER A 65 28.09 24.93 -17.75
C SER A 65 27.50 24.67 -16.36
N ARG A 66 28.37 24.09 -15.53
CA ARG A 66 28.13 23.65 -14.16
C ARG A 66 27.98 24.88 -13.27
N THR A 67 26.88 25.00 -12.54
CA THR A 67 26.79 25.97 -11.45
C THR A 67 27.26 25.28 -10.17
N SER A 68 28.54 25.51 -9.84
CA SER A 68 29.14 25.10 -8.57
C SER A 68 28.53 25.90 -7.43
N SER A 69 28.07 25.19 -6.40
CA SER A 69 27.86 25.72 -5.06
C SER A 69 29.05 26.54 -4.59
N GLN A 70 28.78 27.72 -4.03
CA GLN A 70 29.70 28.41 -3.14
C GLN A 70 28.95 28.81 -1.87
N ILE A 71 29.33 28.14 -0.79
CA ILE A 71 29.01 28.45 0.61
C ILE A 71 30.04 29.49 1.06
N PRO A 72 29.65 30.61 1.72
CA PRO A 72 30.59 31.41 2.48
C PRO A 72 30.74 30.85 3.90
N SER A 73 31.99 30.59 4.27
CA SER A 73 32.44 30.12 5.58
C SER A 73 32.95 31.30 6.43
N VAL A 74 32.44 31.36 7.67
CA VAL A 74 32.98 31.91 8.94
C VAL A 74 33.54 33.35 9.04
N ALA A 75 32.97 34.09 9.99
CA ALA A 75 33.71 35.07 10.80
C ALA A 75 33.36 34.84 12.28
N GLN A 76 34.37 34.44 13.05
CA GLN A 76 34.37 34.31 14.51
C GLN A 76 34.44 35.69 15.17
N LEU A 77 33.63 35.90 16.21
CA LEU A 77 33.95 36.84 17.29
C LEU A 77 33.73 36.12 18.63
N ARG A 78 34.82 35.99 19.38
CA ARG A 78 34.86 35.59 20.79
C ARG A 78 34.40 36.79 21.63
N GLU A 79 33.56 36.55 22.64
CA GLU A 79 33.71 37.25 23.93
C GLU A 79 33.08 36.48 25.11
N LYS A 80 33.99 36.05 25.99
CA LYS A 80 33.95 36.11 27.46
C LYS A 80 32.78 35.49 28.26
N SER A 81 33.15 34.41 28.97
CA SER A 81 32.51 33.88 30.19
C SER A 81 32.46 34.93 31.32
N PRO A 82 31.48 34.84 32.23
CA PRO A 82 31.86 34.33 33.55
C PRO A 82 30.90 33.29 34.12
N ASN A 83 31.52 32.43 34.92
CA ASN A 83 31.00 31.45 35.86
C ASN A 83 29.93 32.05 36.80
N GLN A 84 28.80 31.36 37.00
CA GLN A 84 28.00 31.53 38.21
C GLN A 84 27.38 30.20 38.64
N GLU A 85 28.14 29.49 39.45
CA GLU A 85 27.66 28.53 40.44
C GLU A 85 26.81 29.28 41.48
N SER A 86 25.59 28.81 41.75
CA SER A 86 24.87 29.16 42.97
C SER A 86 24.02 27.98 43.42
N THR A 87 24.33 27.54 44.63
CA THR A 87 23.74 26.46 45.42
C THR A 87 22.49 26.93 46.15
N GLY A 88 21.51 26.02 46.34
CA GLY A 88 20.35 26.16 47.24
C GLY A 88 19.07 26.57 46.49
N GLU A 89 17.88 26.02 46.72
CA GLU A 89 17.34 25.35 47.88
C GLU A 89 16.03 24.62 47.50
N ASN A 90 15.66 23.64 48.31
CA ASN A 90 14.63 22.64 48.09
C ASN A 90 13.21 23.21 47.94
N THR A 91 12.49 22.80 46.90
CA THR A 91 11.04 22.55 46.98
C THR A 91 10.69 21.44 45.98
N PRO A 92 10.31 20.23 46.44
CA PRO A 92 9.79 19.21 45.54
C PRO A 92 8.39 19.63 45.12
N SER A 93 8.27 20.25 43.94
CA SER A 93 6.97 20.36 43.29
C SER A 93 6.62 18.97 42.76
N SER A 94 5.94 18.22 43.61
CA SER A 94 5.35 16.91 43.34
C SER A 94 4.25 17.05 42.29
N SER A 95 4.60 17.32 41.04
CA SER A 95 3.75 16.90 39.93
C SER A 95 4.02 15.43 39.71
N THR A 96 3.32 14.60 40.49
CA THR A 96 3.12 13.18 40.18
C THR A 96 2.35 13.12 38.86
N SER A 97 3.04 13.29 37.73
CA SER A 97 2.64 12.65 36.51
C SER A 97 2.78 11.16 36.79
N LYS A 98 1.65 10.53 37.12
CA LYS A 98 1.50 9.08 37.15
C LYS A 98 2.01 8.59 35.79
N ALA A 99 3.27 8.20 35.73
CA ALA A 99 3.86 7.53 34.58
C ALA A 99 3.03 6.26 34.41
N ALA A 100 2.04 6.34 33.53
CA ALA A 100 1.32 5.17 33.10
C ALA A 100 2.40 4.27 32.48
N ASN A 101 2.69 3.15 33.14
CA ASN A 101 3.48 2.07 32.56
C ASN A 101 2.68 1.55 31.36
N THR A 102 2.76 2.24 30.23
CA THR A 102 2.08 1.87 29.00
C THR A 102 2.83 0.68 28.42
N LYS A 103 2.28 -0.51 28.61
CA LYS A 103 2.85 -1.75 28.08
C LYS A 103 2.94 -1.64 26.55
N THR A 104 4.14 -1.88 26.02
CA THR A 104 4.37 -1.99 24.58
C THR A 104 4.51 -3.45 24.16
N THR A 105 4.37 -3.70 22.87
CA THR A 105 4.64 -4.98 22.22
C THR A 105 5.37 -4.74 20.91
N ASP A 106 6.30 -5.62 20.58
CA ASP A 106 7.01 -5.56 19.30
C ASP A 106 6.13 -6.14 18.20
N VAL A 107 6.13 -5.46 17.06
CA VAL A 107 5.34 -5.79 15.87
C VAL A 107 6.22 -5.59 14.65
N THR A 108 6.09 -6.49 13.67
CA THR A 108 6.71 -6.28 12.36
C THR A 108 5.73 -5.55 11.46
N ILE A 109 6.08 -4.34 11.04
CA ILE A 109 5.40 -3.64 9.94
C ILE A 109 6.17 -3.84 8.65
N TYR A 110 5.54 -3.59 7.52
CA TYR A 110 6.15 -3.65 6.21
C TYR A 110 6.02 -2.29 5.52
N THR A 111 7.07 -1.84 4.83
CA THR A 111 7.09 -0.59 4.05
C THR A 111 7.65 -0.84 2.66
N SER A 112 7.23 -0.10 1.64
CA SER A 112 7.87 -0.25 0.33
C SER A 112 9.34 0.20 0.38
N ASP A 113 10.17 -0.42 -0.45
CA ASP A 113 11.46 0.16 -0.80
C ASP A 113 11.31 1.45 -1.64
N VAL A 114 12.44 2.11 -1.89
CA VAL A 114 12.52 3.35 -2.68
C VAL A 114 12.26 3.16 -4.18
N GLN A 115 12.24 1.91 -4.66
CA GLN A 115 11.94 1.55 -6.05
C GLN A 115 10.47 1.10 -6.22
N CYS A 116 9.73 1.00 -5.11
CA CYS A 116 8.36 0.52 -5.04
C CYS A 116 8.18 -0.91 -5.58
N GLN A 117 9.18 -1.78 -5.37
CA GLN A 117 9.19 -3.15 -5.89
C GLN A 117 8.93 -4.19 -4.81
N GLU A 118 9.53 -4.02 -3.63
CA GLU A 118 9.42 -4.93 -2.51
C GLU A 118 8.87 -4.25 -1.25
N LEU A 119 8.22 -5.05 -0.41
CA LEU A 119 7.82 -4.66 0.94
C LEU A 119 8.85 -5.19 1.94
N VAL A 120 9.61 -4.27 2.53
CA VAL A 120 10.69 -4.56 3.48
C VAL A 120 10.12 -4.62 4.90
N PRO A 121 10.43 -5.67 5.69
CA PRO A 121 9.99 -5.78 7.08
C PRO A 121 10.79 -4.84 8.00
N GLU A 122 10.11 -4.24 8.96
CA GLU A 122 10.68 -3.39 10.00
C GLU A 122 10.04 -3.75 11.34
N LYS A 123 10.87 -4.02 12.35
CA LYS A 123 10.39 -4.25 13.72
C LYS A 123 10.23 -2.92 14.45
N ILE A 124 9.04 -2.69 15.00
CA ILE A 124 8.71 -1.51 15.78
C ILE A 124 8.02 -1.89 17.09
N SER A 125 8.03 -0.98 18.06
CA SER A 125 7.25 -1.14 19.30
C SER A 125 5.97 -0.31 19.24
N VAL A 126 4.84 -0.93 19.57
CA VAL A 126 3.51 -0.29 19.62
C VAL A 126 2.84 -0.54 20.96
N LEU A 127 1.88 0.30 21.34
CA LEU A 127 1.10 0.08 22.55
C LEU A 127 0.29 -1.23 22.46
N ALA A 128 0.30 -2.00 23.55
CA ALA A 128 -0.27 -3.35 23.59
C ALA A 128 -1.80 -3.41 23.73
N GLU A 129 -2.47 -2.29 24.02
CA GLU A 129 -3.93 -2.22 24.17
C GLU A 129 -4.66 -2.41 22.83
N GLU A 130 -4.13 -1.81 21.76
CA GLU A 130 -4.67 -1.94 20.40
C GLU A 130 -3.55 -2.13 19.34
N PRO A 131 -2.81 -3.25 19.38
CA PRO A 131 -1.60 -3.41 18.58
C PRO A 131 -1.88 -3.34 17.06
N VAL A 132 -3.05 -3.80 16.62
CA VAL A 132 -3.48 -3.74 15.21
C VAL A 132 -3.69 -2.28 14.79
N THR A 133 -4.52 -1.53 15.52
CA THR A 133 -4.81 -0.12 15.25
C THR A 133 -3.53 0.72 15.28
N ASN A 134 -2.67 0.47 16.26
CA ASN A 134 -1.42 1.19 16.44
C ASN A 134 -0.41 0.89 15.32
N ALA A 135 -0.30 -0.36 14.87
CA ALA A 135 0.54 -0.72 13.74
C ALA A 135 0.06 -0.06 12.43
N VAL A 136 -1.25 0.00 12.20
CA VAL A 136 -1.83 0.73 11.05
C VAL A 136 -1.47 2.22 11.12
N GLY A 137 -1.57 2.82 12.30
CA GLY A 137 -1.16 4.22 12.52
C GLY A 137 0.28 4.47 12.13
N LYS A 138 1.20 3.61 12.58
CA LYS A 138 2.63 3.69 12.25
C LYS A 138 2.92 3.61 10.76
N ILE A 139 2.12 2.84 10.01
CA ILE A 139 2.24 2.79 8.54
C ILE A 139 1.71 4.07 7.91
N ILE A 140 0.55 4.56 8.35
CA ILE A 140 -0.08 5.77 7.82
C ILE A 140 0.77 7.02 8.07
N GLU A 141 1.34 7.16 9.27
CA GLU A 141 2.25 8.26 9.64
C GLU A 141 3.40 8.42 8.63
N LYS A 142 3.89 7.31 8.07
CA LYS A 142 5.00 7.34 7.10
C LYS A 142 4.58 7.85 5.71
N ARG A 143 3.28 8.02 5.44
CA ARG A 143 2.71 8.26 4.09
C ARG A 143 2.08 9.62 3.91
N ASP A 144 2.06 10.41 4.95
CA ASP A 144 1.57 11.77 4.86
C ASP A 144 2.51 12.59 3.96
N THR A 145 1.98 13.14 2.87
CA THR A 145 2.71 13.99 1.93
C THR A 145 2.04 15.37 1.86
N SER A 146 2.72 16.35 1.25
CA SER A 146 2.20 17.72 1.17
C SER A 146 0.96 17.88 0.28
N ASP A 147 0.65 16.89 -0.54
CA ASP A 147 -0.46 16.85 -1.50
C ASP A 147 -1.50 15.77 -1.19
N PHE A 148 -1.16 14.76 -0.39
CA PHE A 148 -2.06 13.71 0.08
C PHE A 148 -1.92 13.51 1.59
N SER A 149 -3.01 13.75 2.33
CA SER A 149 -3.02 13.57 3.78
C SER A 149 -4.27 12.87 4.28
N LEU A 150 -4.11 12.09 5.35
CA LEU A 150 -5.19 11.40 6.03
C LEU A 150 -5.49 12.09 7.36
N SER A 151 -6.75 12.46 7.60
CA SER A 151 -7.23 13.01 8.88
C SER A 151 -7.43 11.93 9.94
N GLY A 152 -7.41 10.66 9.55
CA GLY A 152 -7.53 9.52 10.45
C GLY A 152 -7.87 8.23 9.74
N TYR A 153 -8.11 7.20 10.53
CA TYR A 153 -8.48 5.88 10.05
C TYR A 153 -9.28 5.13 11.11
N ARG A 154 -9.97 4.06 10.71
CA ARG A 154 -10.60 3.09 11.61
C ARG A 154 -10.21 1.69 11.20
N VAL A 155 -10.01 0.82 12.17
CA VAL A 155 -9.73 -0.60 11.93
C VAL A 155 -10.81 -1.43 12.61
N ASN A 156 -11.41 -2.34 11.85
CA ASN A 156 -12.35 -3.30 12.40
C ASN A 156 -11.97 -4.71 11.92
N VAL A 157 -11.73 -5.62 12.87
CA VAL A 157 -11.39 -7.01 12.56
C VAL A 157 -12.60 -7.89 12.90
N LYS A 158 -13.14 -8.58 11.89
CA LYS A 158 -14.25 -9.53 12.06
C LYS A 158 -14.01 -10.76 11.20
N ASN A 159 -14.12 -11.94 11.81
CA ASN A 159 -14.00 -13.23 11.11
C ASN A 159 -12.71 -13.38 10.28
N GLY A 160 -11.59 -12.84 10.78
CA GLY A 160 -10.30 -12.87 10.08
C GLY A 160 -10.17 -11.88 8.92
N VAL A 161 -11.15 -10.98 8.72
CA VAL A 161 -11.07 -9.88 7.76
C VAL A 161 -10.86 -8.57 8.53
N ALA A 162 -9.78 -7.85 8.21
CA ALA A 162 -9.55 -6.50 8.71
C ALA A 162 -10.07 -5.48 7.69
N THR A 163 -11.04 -4.67 8.08
CA THR A 163 -11.47 -3.50 7.29
C THR A 163 -10.72 -2.28 7.80
N VAL A 164 -9.89 -1.69 6.95
CA VAL A 164 -9.20 -0.42 7.21
C VAL A 164 -9.93 0.68 6.46
N ASP A 165 -10.61 1.53 7.22
CA ASP A 165 -11.39 2.64 6.69
C ASP A 165 -10.60 3.93 6.81
N LEU A 166 -10.15 4.46 5.68
CA LEU A 166 -9.31 5.65 5.58
C LEU A 166 -10.17 6.92 5.53
N ARG A 167 -9.67 8.00 6.13
CA ARG A 167 -10.32 9.32 6.12
C ARG A 167 -9.38 10.34 5.50
N ILE A 168 -9.61 10.65 4.23
CA ILE A 168 -8.86 11.72 3.55
C ILE A 168 -9.10 13.04 4.28
N SER A 169 -8.02 13.76 4.55
CA SER A 169 -8.07 15.10 5.15
C SER A 169 -8.83 16.06 4.25
N PRO A 170 -9.66 16.97 4.80
CA PRO A 170 -10.28 18.02 4.01
C PRO A 170 -9.26 18.94 3.31
N GLU A 171 -8.03 19.03 3.85
CA GLU A 171 -6.93 19.82 3.30
C GLU A 171 -6.08 19.05 2.26
N SER A 172 -6.40 17.77 2.02
CA SER A 172 -5.70 16.95 1.03
C SER A 172 -6.00 17.47 -0.37
N LYS A 173 -4.95 17.69 -1.18
CA LYS A 173 -5.09 18.14 -2.58
C LYS A 173 -5.44 17.00 -3.51
N ARG A 174 -5.20 15.76 -3.07
CA ARG A 174 -5.37 14.53 -3.84
C ARG A 174 -6.35 13.59 -3.16
N GLN A 175 -6.97 12.75 -3.98
CA GLN A 175 -7.82 11.65 -3.54
C GLN A 175 -7.05 10.32 -3.57
N ILE A 176 -7.54 9.31 -2.86
CA ILE A 176 -6.96 7.96 -2.89
C ILE A 176 -6.86 7.42 -4.33
N ALA A 177 -7.89 7.63 -5.14
CA ALA A 177 -7.92 7.18 -6.54
C ALA A 177 -6.87 7.86 -7.43
N SER A 178 -6.31 8.98 -6.99
CA SER A 178 -5.25 9.72 -7.72
C SER A 178 -3.84 9.33 -7.30
N LEU A 179 -3.69 8.41 -6.34
CA LEU A 179 -2.39 7.88 -5.94
C LEU A 179 -1.75 7.15 -7.12
N SER A 180 -0.48 7.42 -7.34
CA SER A 180 0.34 6.67 -8.30
C SER A 180 0.44 5.21 -7.89
N SER A 181 0.82 4.33 -8.82
CA SER A 181 1.01 2.91 -8.52
C SER A 181 2.01 2.67 -7.40
N CYS A 182 3.09 3.47 -7.32
CA CYS A 182 4.04 3.39 -6.23
C CYS A 182 3.38 3.74 -4.90
N GLU A 183 2.65 4.86 -4.81
CA GLU A 183 1.99 5.29 -3.58
C GLU A 183 0.92 4.30 -3.13
N GLN A 184 0.16 3.73 -4.07
CA GLN A 184 -0.83 2.69 -3.79
C GLN A 184 -0.17 1.40 -3.29
N PHE A 185 0.86 0.91 -4.00
CA PHE A 185 1.64 -0.27 -3.58
C PHE A 185 2.20 -0.07 -2.19
N ALA A 186 2.80 1.09 -1.99
CA ALA A 186 3.32 1.44 -0.71
C ALA A 186 2.14 1.41 0.29
N LEU A 187 1.04 2.14 0.13
CA LEU A 187 0.06 2.34 1.20
C LEU A 187 -0.70 1.05 1.48
N PHE A 188 -1.38 0.55 0.46
CA PHE A 188 -2.26 -0.61 0.56
C PHE A 188 -1.48 -1.91 0.67
N GLY A 189 -0.37 -2.05 -0.05
CA GLY A 189 0.52 -3.20 0.06
C GLY A 189 1.13 -3.32 1.45
N SER A 190 1.64 -2.21 2.01
CA SER A 190 2.20 -2.19 3.37
C SER A 190 1.18 -2.56 4.43
N LEU A 191 -0.02 -1.96 4.38
CA LEU A 191 -1.11 -2.28 5.30
C LEU A 191 -1.53 -3.74 5.19
N ARG A 192 -1.77 -4.22 3.96
CA ARG A 192 -2.19 -5.61 3.70
C ARG A 192 -1.14 -6.60 4.21
N LYS A 193 0.13 -6.39 3.86
CA LYS A 193 1.22 -7.30 4.24
C LYS A 193 1.43 -7.32 5.75
N THR A 194 1.42 -6.16 6.39
CA THR A 194 1.55 -6.05 7.84
C THR A 194 0.44 -6.81 8.56
N LEU A 195 -0.81 -6.52 8.23
CA LEU A 195 -1.95 -7.10 8.94
C LEU A 195 -2.04 -8.62 8.77
N THR A 196 -1.71 -9.14 7.59
CA THR A 196 -1.77 -10.59 7.29
C THR A 196 -0.54 -11.37 7.75
N SER A 197 0.62 -10.73 7.92
CA SER A 197 1.86 -11.41 8.32
C SER A 197 2.02 -11.55 9.84
N ASN A 198 1.28 -10.78 10.64
CA ASN A 198 1.29 -10.88 12.09
C ASN A 198 0.28 -11.94 12.58
N ALA A 199 0.75 -13.18 12.70
CA ALA A 199 -0.09 -14.36 12.98
C ALA A 199 -0.97 -14.25 14.24
N ALA A 200 -0.49 -13.54 15.28
CA ALA A 200 -1.25 -13.34 16.52
C ALA A 200 -2.60 -12.65 16.32
N TRP A 201 -2.77 -11.89 15.23
CA TRP A 201 -4.00 -11.15 14.95
C TRP A 201 -5.04 -11.97 14.18
N ASN A 202 -4.67 -13.16 13.68
CA ASN A 202 -5.56 -14.07 12.95
C ASN A 202 -6.27 -13.41 11.73
N ILE A 203 -5.62 -12.42 11.11
CA ILE A 203 -6.13 -11.71 9.93
C ILE A 203 -5.63 -12.44 8.67
N LYS A 204 -6.57 -12.85 7.82
CA LYS A 204 -6.33 -13.55 6.55
C LYS A 204 -6.52 -12.64 5.35
N GLU A 205 -7.40 -11.65 5.49
CA GLU A 205 -7.79 -10.75 4.42
C GLU A 205 -7.86 -9.31 4.93
N VAL A 206 -7.53 -8.36 4.05
CA VAL A 206 -7.65 -6.93 4.34
C VAL A 206 -8.47 -6.25 3.25
N ARG A 207 -9.53 -5.57 3.69
CA ARG A 207 -10.38 -4.72 2.87
C ARG A 207 -10.11 -3.26 3.20
N PHE A 208 -10.16 -2.42 2.17
CA PHE A 208 -9.95 -0.99 2.30
C PHE A 208 -11.22 -0.25 1.94
N THR A 209 -11.59 0.72 2.77
CA THR A 209 -12.73 1.59 2.52
C THR A 209 -12.35 3.05 2.72
N GLU A 210 -13.07 3.96 2.07
CA GLU A 210 -13.06 5.38 2.39
C GLU A 210 -14.46 5.78 2.85
N ARG A 211 -14.58 6.19 4.11
CA ARG A 211 -15.87 6.53 4.73
C ARG A 211 -16.95 5.45 4.55
N GLY A 212 -16.53 4.18 4.58
CA GLY A 212 -17.39 3.00 4.42
C GLY A 212 -17.67 2.61 2.96
N GLN A 213 -17.15 3.33 1.97
CA GLN A 213 -17.22 2.93 0.56
C GLN A 213 -16.00 2.09 0.20
N ASP A 214 -16.18 0.98 -0.51
CA ASP A 214 -15.07 0.13 -0.92
C ASP A 214 -14.10 0.89 -1.85
N ILE A 215 -12.80 0.75 -1.57
CA ILE A 215 -11.74 1.22 -2.46
C ILE A 215 -11.36 0.06 -3.37
N VAL A 216 -11.56 0.24 -4.68
CA VAL A 216 -11.10 -0.71 -5.69
C VAL A 216 -9.67 -0.33 -6.06
N LEU A 217 -8.74 -1.26 -5.89
CA LEU A 217 -7.30 -1.12 -6.10
C LEU A 217 -6.84 -1.91 -7.33
#